data_AF-A0A833RGP5-F1
#
_entry.id   AF-A0A833RGP5-F1
#
_cell.length_a   1.000
_cell.length_b   1.000
_cell.length_c   1.000
_cell.angle_alpha   90.00
_cell.angle_beta   90.00
_cell.angle_gamma   90.00
#
_symmetry.space_group_name_H-M   'P 1'
#
loop_
_entity.id
_entity.type
_entity.pdbx_description
1 polymer ?
#
loop_
_entity_poly.entity_id
_entity_poly.type
_entity_poly.pdbx_seq_one_letter_code
_entity_poly.pdbx_strand_id
1 'polypeptide(L)'
;MLRHAPLPYVLRLLSNLRCHEKISSLFWLIHTDLHEPKVVGSFEYISTMVASLEPVVQLPDYANGTSGNVTALEENYSKAKFNVRLKRRNGRVKHLCEELFIEQGSVKFSSVPSISSMVAQNLVPKVQFNLQLSDRVYG
;
A
#
# COMPACT_ATOMS: atom_id res chain seq x y z
N MET A 1 4.94 -10.73 -16.79
CA MET A 1 4.25 -12.03 -16.53
C MET A 1 2.75 -11.95 -16.71
N LEU A 2 2.03 -11.07 -16.00
CA LEU A 2 0.55 -11.00 -16.08
C LEU A 2 -0.02 -10.69 -17.46
N ARG A 3 0.78 -10.08 -18.36
CA ARG A 3 0.41 -9.86 -19.77
C ARG A 3 0.31 -11.18 -20.58
N HIS A 4 1.07 -12.21 -20.19
CA HIS A 4 1.24 -13.43 -20.98
C HIS A 4 0.83 -14.71 -20.23
N ALA A 5 0.45 -14.59 -18.96
CA ALA A 5 0.06 -15.72 -18.14
C ALA A 5 -1.14 -15.33 -17.25
N PRO A 6 -2.13 -16.23 -17.08
CA PRO A 6 -3.30 -15.96 -16.26
C PRO A 6 -2.91 -15.87 -14.77
N LEU A 7 -3.66 -15.05 -14.04
CA LEU A 7 -3.40 -14.73 -12.63
C LEU A 7 -3.15 -15.96 -11.73
N PRO A 8 -3.95 -17.05 -11.78
CA PRO A 8 -3.73 -18.21 -10.90
C PRO A 8 -2.35 -18.85 -11.05
N TYR A 9 -1.78 -18.85 -12.26
CA TYR A 9 -0.44 -19.40 -12.50
C TYR A 9 0.63 -18.53 -11.87
N VAL A 10 0.50 -17.21 -11.97
CA VAL A 10 1.42 -16.27 -11.33
C VAL A 10 1.33 -16.39 -9.81
N LEU A 11 0.13 -16.46 -9.24
CA LEU A 11 -0.06 -16.65 -7.79
C LEU A 11 0.51 -17.99 -7.30
N ARG A 12 0.33 -19.07 -8.07
CA ARG A 12 0.93 -20.38 -7.76
C ARG A 12 2.45 -20.32 -7.75
N LEU A 13 3.06 -19.64 -8.73
CA LEU A 13 4.51 -19.43 -8.75
C LEU A 13 4.98 -18.68 -7.50
N LEU A 14 4.32 -17.58 -7.14
CA LEU A 14 4.66 -16.80 -5.94
C LEU A 14 4.51 -17.61 -4.65
N SER A 15 3.46 -18.45 -4.57
CA SER A 15 3.27 -19.35 -3.44
C SER A 15 4.40 -20.38 -3.34
N ASN A 16 4.79 -20.99 -4.47
CA ASN A 16 5.88 -21.96 -4.51
C ASN A 16 7.21 -21.32 -4.09
N LEU A 17 7.51 -20.12 -4.59
CA LEU A 17 8.71 -19.37 -4.21
C LEU A 17 8.70 -19.03 -2.72
N ARG A 18 7.56 -18.60 -2.18
CA ARG A 18 7.41 -18.26 -0.76
C ARG A 18 7.64 -19.46 0.16
N CYS A 19 7.29 -20.66 -0.26
CA CYS A 19 7.49 -21.88 0.52
C CYS A 19 8.89 -22.48 0.35
N HIS A 20 9.75 -21.89 -0.48
CA HIS A 20 11.07 -22.43 -0.77
C HIS A 20 12.06 -22.08 0.34
N GLU A 21 12.72 -23.07 0.94
CA GLU A 21 13.58 -22.91 2.14
C GLU A 21 14.74 -21.92 1.94
N LYS A 22 15.22 -21.75 0.71
CA LYS A 22 16.32 -20.82 0.37
C LYS A 22 15.88 -19.37 0.15
N ILE A 23 14.58 -19.08 0.09
CA ILE A 23 14.06 -17.75 -0.22
C ILE A 23 13.63 -17.07 1.07
N SER A 24 14.38 -16.07 1.51
CA SER A 24 14.08 -15.31 2.73
C SER A 24 13.00 -14.25 2.53
N SER A 25 12.96 -13.64 1.33
CA SER A 25 12.02 -12.57 1.00
C SER A 25 11.80 -12.52 -0.51
N LEU A 26 10.63 -12.01 -0.90
CA LEU A 26 10.26 -11.81 -2.30
C LEU A 26 9.69 -10.40 -2.45
N PHE A 27 10.25 -9.65 -3.40
CA PHE A 27 9.79 -8.32 -3.75
C PHE A 27 9.24 -8.35 -5.17
N TRP A 28 8.13 -7.65 -5.39
CA TRP A 28 7.55 -7.49 -6.70
C TRP A 28 7.04 -6.06 -6.88
N LEU A 29 7.02 -5.63 -8.13
CA LEU A 29 6.50 -4.34 -8.55
C LEU A 29 5.40 -4.57 -9.58
N ILE A 30 4.28 -3.88 -9.41
CA ILE A 30 3.14 -3.92 -10.32
C ILE A 30 2.71 -2.49 -10.64
N HIS A 31 2.53 -2.23 -11.93
CA HIS A 31 1.92 -1.02 -12.45
C HIS A 31 0.40 -1.17 -12.34
N THR A 32 -0.22 -0.48 -11.38
CA THR A 32 -1.64 -0.64 -11.04
C THR A 32 -2.58 -0.13 -12.15
N ASP A 33 -2.11 0.81 -12.95
CA ASP A 33 -2.79 1.38 -14.12
C ASP A 33 -2.91 0.40 -15.29
N LEU A 34 -2.03 -0.60 -15.38
CA LEU A 34 -2.03 -1.60 -16.45
C LEU A 34 -2.88 -2.84 -16.16
N HIS A 35 -3.46 -2.95 -14.97
CA HIS A 35 -4.11 -4.17 -14.50
C HIS A 35 -5.47 -3.90 -13.84
N GLU A 36 -6.40 -4.83 -14.03
CA GLU A 36 -7.70 -4.75 -13.37
C GLU A 36 -7.56 -4.71 -11.84
N PRO A 37 -8.43 -3.99 -11.11
CA PRO A 37 -8.37 -3.89 -9.65
C PRO A 37 -8.36 -5.23 -8.93
N LYS A 38 -9.03 -6.25 -9.49
CA LYS A 38 -9.05 -7.62 -8.95
C LYS A 38 -7.66 -8.28 -8.96
N VAL A 39 -6.88 -8.02 -10.01
CA VAL A 39 -5.50 -8.52 -10.13
C VAL A 39 -4.65 -7.85 -9.05
N VAL A 40 -4.66 -6.52 -8.98
CA VAL A 40 -3.92 -5.74 -7.97
C VAL A 40 -4.28 -6.20 -6.55
N GLY A 41 -5.58 -6.31 -6.26
CA GLY A 41 -6.10 -6.78 -4.98
C GLY A 41 -5.63 -8.19 -4.59
N SER A 42 -5.42 -9.08 -5.58
CA SER A 42 -4.92 -10.44 -5.32
C SER A 42 -3.45 -10.43 -4.87
N PHE A 43 -2.61 -9.60 -5.50
CA PHE A 43 -1.21 -9.43 -5.07
C PHE A 43 -1.13 -8.79 -3.68
N GLU A 44 -1.93 -7.74 -3.48
CA GLU A 44 -2.09 -7.09 -2.20
C GLU A 44 -2.53 -8.04 -1.07
N TYR A 45 -3.39 -9.01 -1.39
CA TYR A 45 -3.88 -10.01 -0.45
C TYR A 45 -2.77 -10.99 -0.02
N ILE A 46 -1.92 -11.44 -0.94
CA ILE A 46 -0.82 -12.37 -0.61
C ILE A 46 0.42 -11.67 -0.04
N SER A 47 0.60 -10.38 -0.32
CA SER A 47 1.67 -9.53 0.23
C SER A 47 1.61 -9.41 1.75
N THR A 48 2.78 -9.48 2.40
CA THR A 48 2.96 -9.08 3.81
C THR A 48 3.10 -7.57 3.95
N MET A 49 3.69 -6.91 2.96
CA MET A 49 3.83 -5.46 2.87
C MET A 49 3.39 -4.99 1.48
N VAL A 50 2.67 -3.89 1.43
CA VAL A 50 2.30 -3.21 0.18
C VAL A 50 2.76 -1.77 0.30
N ALA A 51 3.58 -1.33 -0.64
CA ALA A 51 4.01 0.06 -0.77
C ALA A 51 3.44 0.61 -2.08
N SER A 52 2.74 1.74 -2.01
CA SER A 52 2.18 2.42 -3.17
C SER A 52 2.65 3.87 -3.23
N LEU A 53 2.78 4.36 -4.46
CA LEU A 53 3.10 5.74 -4.77
C LEU A 53 1.90 6.37 -5.47
N GLU A 54 1.39 7.45 -4.89
CA GLU A 54 0.34 8.26 -5.48
C GLU A 54 0.97 9.59 -5.93
N PRO A 55 0.83 9.99 -7.21
CA PRO A 55 1.34 11.28 -7.66
C PRO A 55 0.59 12.41 -6.97
N VAL A 56 1.30 13.43 -6.52
CA VAL A 56 0.68 14.65 -5.99
C VAL A 56 0.40 15.57 -7.17
N VAL A 57 -0.79 15.45 -7.77
CA VAL A 57 -1.20 16.35 -8.85
C VAL A 57 -1.53 17.70 -8.24
N GLN A 58 -0.65 18.69 -8.45
CA GLN A 58 -0.97 20.08 -8.14
C GLN A 58 -1.87 20.59 -9.27
N LEU A 59 -3.16 20.74 -9.00
CA LEU A 59 -4.06 21.39 -9.94
C LEU A 59 -3.67 22.88 -9.96
N PRO A 60 -3.30 23.46 -11.11
CA PRO A 60 -2.99 24.89 -11.15
C PRO A 60 -4.26 25.66 -10.78
N ASP A 61 -4.14 26.57 -9.81
CA ASP A 61 -5.19 27.54 -9.52
C ASP A 61 -5.49 28.30 -10.82
N TYR A 62 -6.71 28.13 -11.34
CA TYR A 62 -7.22 28.73 -12.59
C TYR A 62 -7.35 30.27 -12.51
N ALA A 63 -6.65 30.93 -11.58
CA ALA A 63 -6.74 32.37 -11.36
C ALA A 63 -5.78 33.20 -12.24
N ASN A 64 -4.68 32.64 -12.73
CA ASN A 64 -3.70 33.40 -13.52
C ASN A 64 -3.35 32.67 -14.82
N GLY A 65 -3.90 33.16 -15.94
CA GLY A 65 -3.73 32.66 -17.30
C GLY A 65 -2.30 32.70 -17.81
N THR A 66 -1.44 31.87 -17.24
CA THR A 66 -0.04 31.75 -17.63
C THR A 66 0.13 30.41 -18.34
N SER A 67 0.50 30.52 -19.62
CA SER A 67 0.85 29.43 -20.54
C SER A 67 1.49 28.22 -19.82
N GLY A 68 0.93 27.03 -20.03
CA GLY A 68 1.41 25.78 -19.45
C GLY A 68 2.86 25.51 -19.80
N ASN A 69 3.76 25.79 -18.87
CA ASN A 69 5.18 25.52 -19.00
C ASN A 69 5.47 24.08 -18.57
N VAL A 70 6.30 23.39 -19.34
CA VAL A 70 6.82 22.03 -19.09
C VAL A 70 7.42 21.88 -17.68
N THR A 71 7.87 22.97 -17.06
CA THR A 71 8.38 23.02 -15.69
C THR A 71 7.35 22.64 -14.63
N ALA A 72 6.06 22.97 -14.81
CA ALA A 72 5.00 22.56 -13.89
C ALA A 72 4.76 21.03 -13.94
N LEU A 73 5.08 20.39 -15.07
CA LEU A 73 5.00 18.94 -15.19
C LEU A 73 6.18 18.24 -14.51
N GLU A 74 7.39 18.82 -14.55
CA GLU A 74 8.57 18.28 -13.84
C GLU A 74 8.42 18.34 -12.32
N GLU A 75 7.80 19.39 -11.78
CA GLU A 75 7.48 19.49 -10.35
C GLU A 75 6.45 18.43 -9.90
N ASN A 76 5.56 17.98 -10.79
CA ASN A 76 4.62 16.89 -10.48
C ASN A 76 5.33 15.52 -10.36
N TYR A 77 6.50 15.33 -10.98
CA TYR A 77 7.29 14.10 -10.84
C TYR A 77 8.28 14.13 -9.68
N SER A 78 8.56 15.31 -9.12
CA SER A 78 9.48 15.47 -7.99
C SER A 78 8.82 15.21 -6.64
N LYS A 79 7.48 15.14 -6.56
CA LYS A 79 6.74 14.89 -5.31
C LYS A 79 5.71 13.77 -5.47
N ALA A 80 5.70 12.84 -4.53
CA ALA A 80 4.70 11.77 -4.46
C ALA A 80 4.28 11.49 -3.02
N LYS A 81 3.10 10.93 -2.83
CA LYS A 81 2.68 10.38 -1.54
C LYS A 81 3.03 8.91 -1.49
N PHE A 82 3.81 8.54 -0.49
CA PHE A 82 4.26 7.18 -0.24
C PHE A 82 3.41 6.54 0.86
N ASN A 83 2.59 5.57 0.48
CA ASN A 83 1.72 4.84 1.41
C ASN A 83 2.28 3.42 1.62
N VAL A 84 2.43 3.01 2.87
CA VAL A 84 2.86 1.65 3.22
C VAL A 84 1.84 0.98 4.12
N ARG A 85 1.43 -0.22 3.72
CA ARG A 85 0.56 -1.12 4.47
C ARG A 85 1.33 -2.37 4.89
N LEU A 86 1.52 -2.56 6.19
CA LEU A 86 2.25 -3.68 6.76
C LEU A 86 1.31 -4.62 7.53
N LYS A 87 1.16 -5.86 7.06
CA LYS A 87 0.42 -6.91 7.77
C LYS A 87 1.29 -7.50 8.88
N ARG A 88 0.76 -7.57 10.10
CA ARG A 88 1.40 -8.22 11.24
C ARG A 88 0.96 -9.68 11.33
N ARG A 89 1.72 -10.49 12.07
CA ARG A 89 1.40 -11.92 12.33
C ARG A 89 0.06 -12.13 13.03
N ASN A 90 -0.43 -11.13 13.76
CA ASN A 90 -1.73 -11.18 14.46
C ASN A 90 -2.91 -10.69 13.60
N GLY A 91 -2.73 -10.54 12.28
CA GLY A 91 -3.75 -10.07 11.35
C GLY A 91 -3.99 -8.55 11.38
N ARG A 92 -3.46 -7.81 12.36
CA ARG A 92 -3.55 -6.34 12.37
C ARG A 92 -2.70 -5.72 11.27
N VAL A 93 -3.16 -4.62 10.73
CA VAL A 93 -2.48 -3.89 9.64
C VAL A 93 -2.02 -2.52 10.15
N LYS A 94 -0.72 -2.21 9.98
CA LYS A 94 -0.18 -0.87 10.24
C LYS A 94 -0.14 -0.10 8.93
N HIS A 95 -0.66 1.12 8.93
CA HIS A 95 -0.57 2.07 7.82
C HIS A 95 0.47 3.14 8.15
N LEU A 96 1.30 3.49 7.16
CA LEU A 96 2.25 4.59 7.19
C LEU A 96 2.03 5.43 5.93
N CYS A 97 2.13 6.74 6.06
CA CYS A 97 1.96 7.68 4.97
C CYS A 97 3.01 8.78 5.11
N GLU A 98 3.82 8.94 4.08
CA GLU A 98 4.91 9.92 4.01
C GLU A 98 4.83 10.66 2.67
N GLU A 99 5.37 11.87 2.62
CA GLU A 99 5.62 12.57 1.36
C GLU A 99 7.04 12.25 0.91
N LEU A 100 7.17 11.85 -0.34
CA LEU A 100 8.42 11.54 -1.03
C LEU A 100 8.77 12.70 -1.95
N PHE A 101 10.04 13.14 -1.89
CA PHE A 101 10.62 14.16 -2.75
C PHE A 101 11.83 13.60 -3.48
N ILE A 102 11.93 13.90 -4.78
CA ILE A 102 13.07 13.58 -5.62
C ILE A 102 13.82 14.87 -5.90
N GLU A 103 14.96 15.07 -5.24
CA GLU A 103 15.82 16.24 -5.42
C GLU A 103 17.19 15.79 -5.95
N GLN A 104 17.57 16.23 -7.16
CA GLN A 104 18.91 16.02 -7.73
C GLN A 104 19.39 14.54 -7.68
N GLY A 105 18.47 13.59 -7.87
CA GLY A 105 18.77 12.15 -7.82
C GLY A 105 18.80 11.52 -6.43
N SER A 106 18.52 12.30 -5.37
CA SER A 106 18.28 11.81 -4.02
C SER A 106 16.79 11.71 -3.71
N VAL A 107 16.41 10.68 -2.95
CA VAL A 107 15.03 10.47 -2.47
C VAL A 107 14.96 10.88 -1.01
N LYS A 108 14.12 11.87 -0.70
CA LYS A 108 13.86 12.35 0.66
C LYS A 108 12.44 11.99 1.08
N PHE A 109 12.27 11.63 2.34
CA PHE A 109 10.98 11.34 2.95
C PHE A 109 10.68 12.38 4.02
N SER A 110 9.48 12.93 4.02
CA SER A 110 8.97 13.80 5.08
C SER A 110 7.69 13.21 5.65
N SER A 111 7.55 13.26 6.98
CA SER A 111 6.33 12.79 7.62
C SER A 111 5.17 13.73 7.29
N VAL A 112 4.06 13.17 6.79
CA VAL A 112 2.83 13.95 6.64
C VAL A 112 2.29 14.23 8.04
N PRO A 113 1.95 15.49 8.39
CA PRO A 113 1.28 15.77 9.65
C PRO A 113 -0.07 15.05 9.64
N SER A 114 -0.15 13.93 10.36
CA SER A 114 -1.35 13.11 10.39
C SER A 114 -2.41 13.77 11.27
N ILE A 115 -3.55 14.13 10.68
CA ILE A 115 -4.78 14.53 11.39
C ILE A 115 -5.22 13.44 12.41
N SER A 116 -4.78 12.19 12.22
CA SER A 116 -5.10 11.04 13.08
C SER A 116 -4.53 11.10 14.50
N SER A 117 -3.57 12.00 14.79
CA SER A 117 -3.07 12.17 16.16
C SER A 117 -4.13 12.75 17.11
N MET A 118 -5.12 13.50 16.60
CA MET A 118 -6.14 14.15 17.43
C MET A 118 -7.38 13.29 17.72
N VAL A 119 -7.64 12.23 16.94
CA VAL A 119 -8.90 11.45 17.04
C VAL A 119 -8.72 10.09 17.74
N ALA A 120 -7.50 9.56 17.78
CA ALA A 120 -7.25 8.19 18.26
C ALA A 120 -7.25 8.03 19.79
N GLN A 121 -7.31 9.11 20.59
CA GLN A 121 -7.23 8.98 22.05
C GLN A 121 -8.53 8.52 22.73
N ASN A 122 -9.70 8.57 22.06
CA ASN A 122 -10.99 8.42 22.77
C ASN A 122 -11.94 7.32 22.26
N LEU A 123 -11.57 6.48 21.29
CA LEU A 123 -12.52 5.52 20.70
C LEU A 123 -11.94 4.11 20.61
N VAL A 124 -11.74 3.46 21.76
CA VAL A 124 -11.67 2.00 21.81
C VAL A 124 -13.03 1.50 22.31
N PRO A 125 -13.92 1.01 21.44
CA PRO A 125 -15.15 0.37 21.92
C PRO A 125 -14.74 -0.90 22.68
N LYS A 126 -14.95 -0.90 24.00
CA LYS A 126 -14.84 -2.10 24.85
C LYS A 126 -15.97 -3.05 24.48
N VAL A 127 -15.73 -3.96 23.54
CA VAL A 127 -16.63 -5.08 23.31
C VAL A 127 -16.11 -6.26 24.13
N GLN A 128 -16.77 -6.52 25.26
CA GLN A 128 -16.52 -7.70 26.10
C GLN A 128 -17.41 -8.84 25.58
N PHE A 129 -16.80 -9.83 24.94
CA PHE A 129 -17.50 -11.06 24.57
C PHE A 129 -17.44 -12.02 25.76
N ASN A 130 -18.58 -12.25 26.41
CA ASN A 130 -18.71 -13.35 27.37
C ASN A 130 -18.92 -14.64 26.58
N LEU A 131 -17.84 -15.38 26.32
CA LEU A 131 -17.92 -16.70 25.72
C LEU A 131 -18.29 -17.72 26.81
N GLN A 132 -19.54 -18.19 26.82
CA GLN A 132 -19.88 -19.43 27.52
C GLN A 132 -19.62 -20.59 26.56
N LEU A 133 -18.47 -21.24 26.74
CA LEU A 133 -18.15 -22.49 26.07
C LEU A 133 -19.01 -23.59 26.70
N SER A 134 -19.83 -24.25 25.89
CA SER A 134 -20.49 -25.49 26.29
C SER A 134 -19.65 -26.66 25.83
N ASP A 135 -19.16 -27.44 26.80
CA ASP A 135 -18.43 -28.67 26.52
C ASP A 135 -19.39 -29.70 25.92
N ARG A 136 -19.30 -29.93 24.61
CA ARG A 136 -19.84 -31.15 24.00
C ARG A 136 -18.70 -32.07 23.64
N VAL A 137 -18.40 -32.97 24.56
CA VAL A 137 -17.62 -34.19 24.31
C VAL A 137 -18.52 -35.12 23.51
N TYR A 138 -18.18 -35.37 22.24
CA TYR A 138 -18.75 -36.51 21.51
C TYR A 138 -17.85 -37.71 21.77
N GLY A 139 -18.42 -38.73 22.44
CA GLY A 139 -17.85 -40.07 22.55
C GLY A 139 -18.15 -40.94 21.34
#